data_AF-A0A8J7VRK9-F1
#
_entry.id   AF-A0A8J7VRK9-F1
#
_cell.length_a   1.000
_cell.length_b   1.000
_cell.length_c   1.000
_cell.angle_alpha   90.00
_cell.angle_beta   90.00
_cell.angle_gamma   90.00
#
_symmetry.space_group_name_H-M   'P 1'
#
loop_
_entity.id
_entity.type
_entity.pdbx_description
1 polymer ?
#
loop_
_entity_poly.entity_id
_entity_poly.type
_entity_poly.pdbx_seq_one_letter_code
_entity_poly.pdbx_strand_id
1 'polypeptide(L)'
;MIEAGSAPHATSHLRRMATGLLLAVATLVAGQVRADDAVDRILPSREQLDPAHWIARAADAEAAAPPDAIAAQNARLVALDDSVEDIAALPVELNGAAVAARIRALSTRPTRTLYDERGEIIPSADLDALLAATALQRVPATVAPRFGLAVRRTALRTFPGALRAFSTPGDTDIDRFQESALFPGDAVAALHASADGEWLFVASDRYSAWARAADIALGTREAVFGYGRREPALVVTGATARTVFNPQRPALSALQLDMGVRVPRLADWPAQRAVDGQSAWREREAAVRIAYRQLDDMP
;
A
#
# COMPACT_ATOMS: atom_id res chain seq x y z
N MET A 1 0.86 -54.73 -77.74
CA MET A 1 2.15 -54.76 -78.48
C MET A 1 3.24 -54.73 -77.43
N ILE A 2 3.79 -55.90 -77.09
CA ILE A 2 5.15 -56.35 -77.48
C ILE A 2 6.20 -55.57 -76.66
N GLU A 3 6.62 -56.14 -75.53
CA GLU A 3 7.96 -56.73 -75.27
C GLU A 3 8.93 -55.67 -74.72
N ALA A 4 9.55 -55.83 -73.54
CA ALA A 4 10.49 -56.84 -73.03
C ALA A 4 11.96 -56.38 -73.13
N GLY A 5 12.72 -56.66 -72.06
CA GLY A 5 14.19 -56.69 -72.03
C GLY A 5 14.87 -55.36 -71.68
N SER A 6 15.94 -55.29 -70.90
CA SER A 6 16.84 -56.32 -70.36
C SER A 6 17.71 -55.70 -69.26
N ALA A 7 18.06 -56.48 -68.24
CA ALA A 7 19.10 -56.21 -67.23
C ALA A 7 20.53 -56.28 -67.87
N PRO A 8 21.71 -56.18 -67.17
CA PRO A 8 22.01 -56.91 -65.93
C PRO A 8 23.15 -56.40 -64.96
N HIS A 9 23.19 -57.07 -63.79
CA HIS A 9 24.33 -57.45 -62.90
C HIS A 9 25.14 -56.33 -62.17
N ALA A 10 25.59 -56.48 -60.91
CA ALA A 10 25.92 -57.67 -60.13
C ALA A 10 25.93 -57.41 -58.59
N THR A 11 25.57 -58.45 -57.82
CA THR A 11 26.18 -58.96 -56.54
C THR A 11 26.51 -57.96 -55.39
N SER A 12 26.24 -58.20 -54.09
CA SER A 12 26.05 -59.43 -53.32
C SER A 12 25.65 -59.14 -51.86
N HIS A 13 24.66 -59.91 -51.38
CA HIS A 13 24.54 -60.64 -50.09
C HIS A 13 24.76 -60.02 -48.68
N LEU A 14 23.85 -60.48 -47.78
CA LEU A 14 23.93 -60.68 -46.30
C LEU A 14 23.55 -59.48 -45.39
N ARG A 15 22.62 -59.50 -44.41
CA ARG A 15 21.84 -60.51 -43.65
C ARG A 15 20.51 -59.84 -43.19
N ARG A 16 19.31 -60.38 -43.44
CA ARG A 16 18.45 -61.24 -42.59
C ARG A 16 18.14 -60.77 -41.15
N MET A 17 16.82 -60.57 -40.93
CA MET A 17 15.97 -60.90 -39.76
C MET A 17 15.90 -59.95 -38.56
N ALA A 18 14.75 -59.29 -38.40
CA ALA A 18 13.91 -59.33 -37.18
C ALA A 18 12.60 -58.51 -37.40
N THR A 19 11.64 -59.08 -38.12
CA THR A 19 10.24 -58.61 -38.14
C THR A 19 9.45 -59.49 -37.18
N GLY A 20 8.84 -58.91 -36.15
CA GLY A 20 7.81 -59.60 -35.37
C GLY A 20 7.96 -59.56 -33.86
N LEU A 21 8.02 -58.38 -33.24
CA LEU A 21 7.55 -58.16 -31.85
C LEU A 21 7.48 -56.67 -31.51
N LEU A 22 6.69 -55.87 -32.23
CA LEU A 22 6.49 -54.45 -31.87
C LEU A 22 5.09 -53.92 -32.28
N LEU A 23 4.11 -54.82 -32.38
CA LEU A 23 2.71 -54.47 -32.68
C LEU A 23 1.73 -55.06 -31.64
N ALA A 24 2.17 -55.17 -30.38
CA ALA A 24 1.35 -55.59 -29.24
C ALA A 24 1.68 -54.83 -27.94
N VAL A 25 2.29 -53.63 -28.05
CA VAL A 25 2.47 -52.66 -26.94
C VAL A 25 1.85 -51.30 -27.34
N ALA A 26 0.87 -51.31 -28.25
CA ALA A 26 0.18 -50.11 -28.72
C ALA A 26 -1.17 -49.86 -28.03
N THR A 27 -1.52 -50.62 -26.98
CA THR A 27 -2.85 -50.54 -26.35
C THR A 27 -2.87 -50.51 -24.82
N LEU A 28 -1.78 -50.18 -24.13
CA LEU A 28 -1.84 -50.10 -22.67
C LEU A 28 -0.89 -49.12 -21.98
N VAL A 29 -0.74 -47.91 -22.50
CA VAL A 29 -0.52 -46.72 -21.66
C VAL A 29 -1.25 -45.54 -22.30
N ALA A 30 -2.58 -45.62 -22.37
CA ALA A 30 -3.40 -44.42 -22.27
C ALA A 30 -3.27 -43.95 -20.82
N GLY A 31 -2.11 -43.35 -20.51
CA GLY A 31 -1.92 -42.64 -19.26
C GLY A 31 -2.98 -41.56 -19.24
N GLN A 32 -3.98 -41.74 -18.37
CA GLN A 32 -4.84 -40.65 -18.00
C GLN A 32 -3.93 -39.55 -17.46
N VAL A 33 -3.71 -38.52 -18.27
CA VAL A 33 -3.21 -37.24 -17.78
C VAL A 33 -4.30 -36.75 -16.83
N ARG A 34 -4.16 -37.10 -15.55
CA ARG A 34 -4.87 -36.42 -14.48
C ARG A 34 -4.46 -34.96 -14.59
N ALA A 35 -5.41 -34.11 -14.93
CA ALA A 35 -5.23 -32.67 -15.03
C ALA A 35 -5.11 -32.00 -13.64
N ASP A 36 -4.47 -32.67 -12.66
CA ASP A 36 -4.35 -32.19 -11.27
C ASP A 36 -2.90 -31.88 -10.84
N ASP A 37 -1.86 -32.37 -11.54
CA ASP A 37 -0.47 -32.26 -11.03
C ASP A 37 0.30 -31.01 -11.50
N ALA A 38 -0.33 -30.09 -12.23
CA ALA A 38 0.36 -28.92 -12.81
C ALA A 38 0.20 -27.61 -12.01
N VAL A 39 -0.72 -27.56 -11.03
CA VAL A 39 -0.98 -26.34 -10.23
C VAL A 39 -0.20 -26.33 -8.90
N ASP A 40 0.37 -27.46 -8.49
CA ASP A 40 1.00 -27.64 -7.17
C ASP A 40 2.45 -27.12 -7.07
N ARG A 41 3.00 -26.52 -8.14
CA ARG A 41 4.43 -26.15 -8.20
C ARG A 41 4.80 -24.69 -7.92
N ILE A 42 3.83 -23.82 -7.61
CA ILE A 42 4.09 -22.38 -7.37
C ILE A 42 3.49 -21.88 -6.04
N LEU A 43 3.12 -22.78 -5.13
CA LEU A 43 2.68 -22.37 -3.79
C LEU A 43 3.75 -22.74 -2.76
N PRO A 44 4.13 -21.82 -1.86
CA PRO A 44 5.05 -22.12 -0.78
C PRO A 44 4.48 -23.24 0.10
N SER A 45 5.33 -24.15 0.56
CA SER A 45 4.96 -25.14 1.57
C SER A 45 4.54 -24.44 2.87
N ARG A 46 3.83 -25.16 3.76
CA ARG A 46 3.45 -24.60 5.07
C ARG A 46 4.64 -24.09 5.88
N GLU A 47 5.78 -24.76 5.78
CA GLU A 47 7.01 -24.31 6.44
C GLU A 47 7.56 -23.03 5.81
N GLN A 48 7.46 -22.89 4.49
CA GLN A 48 7.90 -21.69 3.75
C GLN A 48 7.01 -20.45 4.02
N LEU A 49 5.84 -20.63 4.64
CA LEU A 49 4.99 -19.56 5.14
C LEU A 49 5.44 -19.02 6.51
N ASP A 50 6.37 -19.72 7.19
CA ASP A 50 6.96 -19.26 8.46
C ASP A 50 8.28 -18.53 8.18
N PRO A 51 8.45 -17.26 8.58
CA PRO A 51 9.72 -16.55 8.40
C PRO A 51 10.92 -17.28 9.04
N ALA A 52 10.72 -18.06 10.10
CA ALA A 52 11.79 -18.83 10.75
C ALA A 52 12.44 -19.85 9.80
N HIS A 53 11.67 -20.41 8.84
CA HIS A 53 12.21 -21.31 7.82
C HIS A 53 13.30 -20.65 6.98
N TRP A 54 13.11 -19.37 6.63
CA TRP A 54 14.04 -18.61 5.81
C TRP A 54 15.20 -18.03 6.62
N ILE A 55 14.92 -17.53 7.83
CA ILE A 55 15.93 -17.00 8.76
C ILE A 55 16.99 -18.08 9.06
N ALA A 56 16.57 -19.31 9.37
CA ALA A 56 17.49 -20.42 9.66
C ALA A 56 18.42 -20.81 8.49
N ARG A 57 18.12 -20.33 7.27
CA ARG A 57 18.89 -20.63 6.04
C ARG A 57 19.76 -19.45 5.58
N ALA A 58 19.56 -18.25 6.13
CA ALA A 58 20.36 -17.10 5.79
C ALA A 58 21.68 -17.10 6.59
N ALA A 59 22.80 -16.84 5.93
CA ALA A 59 24.13 -16.87 6.55
C ALA A 59 24.32 -15.78 7.63
N ASP A 60 23.67 -14.62 7.44
CA ASP A 60 23.81 -13.43 8.29
C ASP A 60 22.43 -12.91 8.75
N ALA A 61 21.53 -13.82 9.15
CA ALA A 61 20.13 -13.48 9.44
C ALA A 61 19.94 -12.44 10.56
N GLU A 62 20.89 -12.36 11.48
CA GLU A 62 20.88 -11.44 12.64
C GLU A 62 21.68 -10.14 12.39
N ALA A 63 22.29 -9.98 11.22
CA ALA A 63 23.11 -8.81 10.93
C ALA A 63 22.23 -7.59 10.61
N ALA A 64 22.13 -6.66 11.57
CA ALA A 64 21.52 -5.36 11.32
C ALA A 64 22.45 -4.48 10.46
N ALA A 65 21.88 -3.77 9.49
CA ALA A 65 22.61 -2.76 8.74
C ALA A 65 23.09 -1.63 9.69
N PRO A 66 24.34 -1.16 9.57
CA PRO A 66 24.82 -0.09 10.42
C PRO A 66 24.11 1.24 10.10
N PRO A 67 24.05 2.19 11.05
CA PRO A 67 23.27 3.43 10.89
C PRO A 67 23.66 4.28 9.67
N ASP A 68 24.93 4.30 9.29
CA ASP A 68 25.44 4.99 8.11
C ASP A 68 24.97 4.35 6.80
N ALA A 69 24.93 3.02 6.72
CA ALA A 69 24.39 2.31 5.58
C ALA A 69 22.88 2.56 5.43
N ILE A 70 22.13 2.59 6.54
CA ILE A 70 20.70 2.94 6.53
C ILE A 70 20.51 4.39 6.05
N ALA A 71 21.31 5.33 6.56
CA ALA A 71 21.24 6.72 6.15
C ALA A 71 21.56 6.90 4.65
N ALA A 72 22.58 6.22 4.14
CA ALA A 72 22.94 6.23 2.72
C ALA A 72 21.83 5.65 1.84
N GLN A 73 21.19 4.56 2.27
CA GLN A 73 20.07 3.97 1.54
C GLN A 73 18.83 4.89 1.54
N ASN A 74 18.53 5.54 2.67
CA ASN A 74 17.42 6.51 2.75
C ASN A 74 17.67 7.72 1.84
N ALA A 75 18.89 8.27 1.84
CA ALA A 75 19.25 9.37 0.95
C ALA A 75 19.16 8.96 -0.54
N ARG A 76 19.56 7.72 -0.85
CA ARG A 76 19.42 7.17 -2.21
C ARG A 76 17.97 7.04 -2.63
N LEU A 77 17.06 6.63 -1.74
CA LEU A 77 15.62 6.55 -2.04
C LEU A 77 15.06 7.92 -2.43
N VAL A 78 15.35 8.95 -1.64
CA VAL A 78 14.95 10.35 -1.92
C VAL A 78 15.50 10.84 -3.26
N ALA A 79 16.72 10.43 -3.63
CA ALA A 79 17.35 10.85 -4.89
C ALA A 79 16.81 10.12 -6.14
N LEU A 80 16.17 8.97 -5.98
CA LEU A 80 15.72 8.13 -7.10
C LEU A 80 14.21 8.13 -7.32
N ASP A 81 13.43 8.47 -6.30
CA ASP A 81 11.98 8.43 -6.35
C ASP A 81 11.40 9.83 -6.09
N ASP A 82 10.93 10.47 -7.16
CA ASP A 82 10.33 11.81 -7.12
C ASP A 82 9.06 11.88 -6.24
N SER A 83 8.48 10.75 -5.86
CA SER A 83 7.34 10.70 -4.93
C SER A 83 7.75 10.76 -3.46
N VAL A 84 9.04 10.58 -3.18
CA VAL A 84 9.62 10.66 -1.83
C VAL A 84 10.22 12.06 -1.65
N GLU A 85 9.60 12.88 -0.81
CA GLU A 85 10.04 14.25 -0.54
C GLU A 85 10.16 14.49 0.97
N ASP A 86 11.08 15.35 1.41
CA ASP A 86 11.09 15.81 2.81
C ASP A 86 10.05 16.92 2.99
N ILE A 87 8.86 16.57 3.50
CA ILE A 87 7.80 17.57 3.66
C ILE A 87 8.14 18.61 4.74
N ALA A 88 9.09 18.33 5.63
CA ALA A 88 9.58 19.29 6.62
C ALA A 88 10.53 20.33 5.99
N ALA A 89 11.09 20.05 4.81
CA ALA A 89 11.91 20.98 4.04
C ALA A 89 11.10 21.83 3.03
N LEU A 90 9.79 21.60 2.92
CA LEU A 90 8.95 22.40 2.02
C LEU A 90 9.04 23.91 2.35
N PRO A 91 9.09 24.77 1.32
CA PRO A 91 9.08 26.22 1.52
C PRO A 91 7.77 26.68 2.17
N VAL A 92 7.81 27.86 2.77
CA VAL A 92 6.62 28.50 3.38
C VAL A 92 5.53 28.76 2.35
N GLU A 93 5.94 29.00 1.09
CA GLU A 93 5.07 29.27 -0.04
C GLU A 93 5.45 28.39 -1.22
N LEU A 94 4.45 27.70 -1.78
CA LEU A 94 4.56 26.90 -2.99
C LEU A 94 3.89 27.63 -4.16
N ASN A 95 4.45 27.44 -5.36
CA ASN A 95 3.80 27.88 -6.57
C ASN A 95 2.49 27.09 -6.77
N GLY A 96 1.36 27.80 -6.83
CA GLY A 96 0.04 27.23 -6.99
C GLY A 96 -0.16 26.45 -8.29
N ALA A 97 0.49 26.86 -9.38
CA ALA A 97 0.44 26.12 -10.63
C ALA A 97 1.13 24.75 -10.52
N ALA A 98 2.20 24.64 -9.71
CA ALA A 98 2.85 23.37 -9.42
C ALA A 98 1.97 22.46 -8.55
N VAL A 99 1.29 23.01 -7.54
CA VAL A 99 0.30 22.25 -6.73
C VAL A 99 -0.85 21.76 -7.61
N ALA A 100 -1.39 22.63 -8.46
CA ALA A 100 -2.44 22.25 -9.41
C ALA A 100 -1.97 21.19 -10.42
N ALA A 101 -0.70 21.24 -10.85
CA ALA A 101 -0.14 20.20 -11.71
C ALA A 101 -0.06 18.84 -11.01
N ARG A 102 0.33 18.80 -9.72
CA ARG A 102 0.31 17.57 -8.91
C ARG A 102 -1.09 16.98 -8.79
N ILE A 103 -2.09 17.81 -8.51
CA ILE A 103 -3.49 17.38 -8.43
C ILE A 103 -3.97 16.84 -9.78
N ARG A 104 -3.68 17.52 -10.89
CA ARG A 104 -4.04 17.06 -12.25
C ARG A 104 -3.38 15.72 -12.60
N ALA A 105 -2.10 15.56 -12.26
CA ALA A 105 -1.37 14.34 -12.54
C ALA A 105 -2.00 13.13 -11.83
N LEU A 106 -2.44 13.29 -10.58
CA LEU A 106 -3.12 12.24 -9.84
C LEU A 106 -4.57 12.04 -10.30
N SER A 107 -5.38 13.10 -10.25
CA SER A 107 -6.82 13.07 -10.48
C SER A 107 -7.16 13.21 -11.97
N THR A 108 -6.59 12.35 -12.83
CA THR A 108 -6.86 12.34 -14.27
C THR A 108 -8.11 11.55 -14.61
N ARG A 109 -8.94 12.06 -15.53
CA ARG A 109 -10.13 11.37 -16.02
C ARG A 109 -9.77 9.97 -16.55
N PRO A 110 -10.37 8.89 -16.01
CA PRO A 110 -10.14 7.56 -16.54
C PRO A 110 -10.61 7.46 -17.99
N THR A 111 -9.79 6.84 -18.84
CA THR A 111 -10.12 6.60 -20.26
C THR A 111 -10.75 5.22 -20.49
N ARG A 112 -10.51 4.29 -19.57
CA ARG A 112 -11.12 2.95 -19.56
C ARG A 112 -12.46 2.97 -18.85
N THR A 113 -13.36 2.07 -19.25
CA THR A 113 -14.58 1.78 -18.50
C THR A 113 -14.24 1.29 -17.10
N LEU A 114 -14.94 1.83 -16.11
CA LEU A 114 -14.84 1.45 -14.72
C LEU A 114 -16.20 0.99 -14.21
N TYR A 115 -16.18 0.14 -13.20
CA TYR A 115 -17.38 -0.42 -12.58
C TYR A 115 -17.43 -0.04 -11.11
N ASP A 116 -18.64 0.14 -10.57
CA ASP A 116 -18.86 0.32 -9.14
C ASP A 116 -18.88 -1.02 -8.39
N GLU A 117 -19.11 -1.00 -7.07
CA GLU A 117 -19.16 -2.20 -6.23
C GLU A 117 -20.28 -3.19 -6.60
N ARG A 118 -21.29 -2.73 -7.35
CA ARG A 118 -22.41 -3.53 -7.83
C ARG A 118 -22.13 -4.13 -9.21
N GLY A 119 -20.98 -3.80 -9.82
CA GLY A 119 -20.62 -4.21 -11.17
C GLY A 119 -21.28 -3.36 -12.26
N GLU A 120 -21.91 -2.24 -11.91
CA GLU A 120 -22.50 -1.30 -12.87
C GLU A 120 -21.43 -0.36 -13.41
N ILE A 121 -21.54 0.03 -14.69
CA ILE A 121 -20.61 1.01 -15.28
C ILE A 121 -20.75 2.32 -14.53
N ILE A 122 -19.62 2.89 -14.09
CA ILE A 122 -19.59 4.22 -13.48
C ILE A 122 -20.00 5.25 -14.54
N PRO A 123 -21.11 5.99 -14.34
CA PRO A 123 -21.57 7.01 -15.27
C PRO A 123 -20.53 8.10 -15.50
N SER A 124 -20.49 8.64 -16.72
CA SER A 124 -19.66 9.81 -17.05
C SER A 124 -19.89 10.97 -16.08
N ALA A 125 -21.15 11.22 -15.70
CA ALA A 125 -21.51 12.29 -14.79
C ALA A 125 -20.86 12.13 -13.40
N ASP A 126 -20.69 10.91 -12.91
CA ASP A 126 -20.05 10.66 -11.61
C ASP A 126 -18.53 10.88 -11.70
N LEU A 127 -17.90 10.49 -12.82
CA LEU A 127 -16.50 10.82 -13.08
C LEU A 127 -16.29 12.33 -13.20
N ASP A 128 -17.20 13.03 -13.87
CA ASP A 128 -17.15 14.48 -14.03
C ASP A 128 -17.37 15.18 -12.68
N ALA A 129 -18.21 14.63 -11.81
CA ALA A 129 -18.39 15.11 -10.43
C ALA A 129 -17.13 14.92 -9.58
N LEU A 130 -16.43 13.78 -9.68
CA LEU A 130 -15.15 13.57 -9.00
C LEU A 130 -14.08 14.58 -9.44
N LEU A 131 -14.02 14.88 -10.74
CA LEU A 131 -13.11 15.89 -11.29
C LEU A 131 -13.47 17.29 -10.77
N ALA A 132 -14.75 17.65 -10.78
CA ALA A 132 -15.22 18.92 -10.23
C ALA A 132 -14.93 19.05 -8.73
N ALA A 133 -15.04 17.95 -7.97
CA ALA A 133 -14.75 17.90 -6.54
C ALA A 133 -13.28 18.21 -6.20
N THR A 134 -12.35 18.04 -7.15
CA THR A 134 -10.94 18.47 -6.96
C THR A 134 -10.81 19.98 -6.79
N ALA A 135 -11.78 20.75 -7.29
CA ALA A 135 -11.85 22.20 -7.24
C ALA A 135 -10.57 22.92 -7.69
N LEU A 136 -9.90 22.35 -8.69
CA LEU A 136 -8.62 22.76 -9.24
C LEU A 136 -8.54 24.25 -9.61
N GLN A 137 -9.64 24.84 -10.07
CA GLN A 137 -9.77 26.25 -10.41
C GLN A 137 -9.66 27.19 -9.20
N ARG A 138 -9.80 26.66 -7.97
CA ARG A 138 -9.67 27.41 -6.71
C ARG A 138 -8.28 27.31 -6.11
N VAL A 139 -7.31 26.66 -6.77
CA VAL A 139 -5.92 26.67 -6.30
C VAL A 139 -5.38 28.10 -6.43
N PRO A 140 -4.99 28.77 -5.32
CA PRO A 140 -4.47 30.12 -5.37
C PRO A 140 -3.10 30.17 -6.06
N ALA A 141 -2.66 31.34 -6.53
CA ALA A 141 -1.36 31.51 -7.18
C ALA A 141 -0.17 31.09 -6.28
N THR A 142 -0.33 31.27 -4.97
CA THR A 142 0.63 30.86 -3.95
C THR A 142 -0.10 30.04 -2.89
N VAL A 143 0.46 28.89 -2.53
CA VAL A 143 -0.09 27.96 -1.54
C VAL A 143 0.83 27.94 -0.32
N ALA A 144 0.30 28.29 0.85
CA ALA A 144 0.99 28.07 2.12
C ALA A 144 0.61 26.68 2.67
N PRO A 145 1.57 25.73 2.77
CA PRO A 145 1.27 24.40 3.31
C PRO A 145 0.78 24.46 4.75
N ARG A 146 -0.29 23.74 5.07
CA ARG A 146 -0.78 23.56 6.44
C ARG A 146 -0.37 22.18 6.93
N PHE A 147 0.44 22.10 7.97
CA PHE A 147 0.94 20.83 8.47
C PHE A 147 -0.08 20.15 9.38
N GLY A 148 -0.09 18.82 9.38
CA GLY A 148 -0.95 18.03 10.26
C GLY A 148 -0.44 16.61 10.48
N LEU A 149 -1.14 15.90 11.36
CA LEU A 149 -0.93 14.48 11.63
C LEU A 149 -2.21 13.72 11.29
N ALA A 150 -2.07 12.57 10.64
CA ALA A 150 -3.17 11.61 10.58
C ALA A 150 -3.48 11.09 11.98
N VAL A 151 -4.74 11.13 12.41
CA VAL A 151 -5.16 10.73 13.76
C VAL A 151 -5.75 9.32 13.82
N ARG A 152 -6.01 8.74 12.65
CA ARG A 152 -6.49 7.37 12.46
C ARG A 152 -5.97 6.84 11.13
N ARG A 153 -6.07 5.53 10.90
CA ARG A 153 -5.83 4.95 9.58
C ARG A 153 -6.78 5.57 8.57
N THR A 154 -6.25 6.25 7.55
CA THR A 154 -7.06 6.93 6.53
C THR A 154 -6.57 6.60 5.13
N ALA A 155 -7.51 6.51 4.19
CA ALA A 155 -7.19 6.21 2.80
C ALA A 155 -6.62 7.44 2.09
N LEU A 156 -5.57 7.22 1.32
CA LEU A 156 -5.12 8.14 0.28
C LEU A 156 -5.80 7.74 -1.03
N ARG A 157 -6.47 8.70 -1.66
CA ARG A 157 -7.37 8.50 -2.81
C ARG A 157 -6.92 9.28 -4.04
N THR A 158 -7.22 8.74 -5.22
CA THR A 158 -7.02 9.41 -6.51
C THR A 158 -7.90 10.65 -6.65
N PHE A 159 -9.13 10.59 -6.13
CA PHE A 159 -10.12 11.67 -6.16
C PHE A 159 -10.66 11.95 -4.75
N PRO A 160 -11.12 13.19 -4.47
CA PRO A 160 -11.77 13.52 -3.21
C PRO A 160 -13.18 12.94 -3.15
N GLY A 161 -13.29 11.64 -2.86
CA GLY A 161 -14.56 10.93 -2.83
C GLY A 161 -14.44 9.50 -2.32
N ALA A 162 -15.58 8.97 -1.87
CA ALA A 162 -15.68 7.60 -1.37
C ALA A 162 -16.03 6.58 -2.47
N LEU A 163 -16.31 7.03 -3.70
CA LEU A 163 -16.59 6.13 -4.81
C LEU A 163 -15.40 5.19 -5.02
N ARG A 164 -15.69 3.89 -4.97
CA ARG A 164 -14.74 2.83 -5.33
C ARG A 164 -14.94 2.47 -6.79
N ALA A 165 -13.85 2.19 -7.49
CA ALA A 165 -13.88 1.88 -8.91
C ALA A 165 -13.10 0.62 -9.24
N PHE A 166 -13.63 -0.22 -10.11
CA PHE A 166 -13.05 -1.51 -10.45
C PHE A 166 -12.86 -1.64 -11.96
N SER A 167 -11.86 -2.42 -12.36
CA SER A 167 -11.57 -2.65 -13.79
C SER A 167 -12.50 -3.68 -14.42
N THR A 168 -13.06 -4.59 -13.62
CA THR A 168 -13.86 -5.71 -14.07
C THR A 168 -15.11 -5.83 -13.19
N PRO A 169 -16.31 -6.09 -13.75
CA PRO A 169 -17.51 -6.31 -12.95
C PRO A 169 -17.32 -7.49 -11.99
N GLY A 170 -17.65 -7.30 -10.72
CA GLY A 170 -17.56 -8.34 -9.68
C GLY A 170 -16.17 -8.59 -9.11
N ASP A 171 -15.10 -8.02 -9.67
CA ASP A 171 -13.75 -8.04 -9.10
C ASP A 171 -13.55 -6.80 -8.23
N THR A 172 -13.77 -6.95 -6.92
CA THR A 172 -13.75 -5.84 -5.96
C THR A 172 -12.49 -5.80 -5.08
N ASP A 173 -11.50 -6.65 -5.38
CA ASP A 173 -10.31 -6.84 -4.54
C ASP A 173 -9.39 -5.61 -4.57
N ILE A 174 -9.31 -4.94 -5.71
CA ILE A 174 -8.44 -3.78 -5.91
C ILE A 174 -9.28 -2.61 -6.41
N ASP A 175 -9.61 -1.69 -5.50
CA ASP A 175 -10.18 -0.39 -5.84
C ASP A 175 -9.14 0.47 -6.56
N ARG A 176 -9.44 0.86 -7.80
CA ARG A 176 -8.57 1.63 -8.69
C ARG A 176 -8.41 3.09 -8.29
N PHE A 177 -9.24 3.58 -7.38
CA PHE A 177 -9.10 4.92 -6.82
C PHE A 177 -8.42 4.94 -5.46
N GLN A 178 -7.98 3.78 -4.96
CA GLN A 178 -7.18 3.63 -3.76
C GLN A 178 -5.71 3.74 -4.12
N GLU A 179 -5.02 4.74 -3.58
CA GLU A 179 -3.59 4.93 -3.82
C GLU A 179 -2.76 4.27 -2.72
N SER A 180 -3.03 4.64 -1.47
CA SER A 180 -2.21 4.26 -0.32
C SER A 180 -2.98 4.51 0.98
N ALA A 181 -2.32 4.49 2.13
CA ALA A 181 -2.92 4.88 3.40
C ALA A 181 -1.93 5.68 4.25
N LEU A 182 -2.48 6.53 5.10
CA LEU A 182 -1.78 7.14 6.23
C LEU A 182 -2.16 6.41 7.51
N PHE A 183 -1.22 6.35 8.44
CA PHE A 183 -1.38 5.75 9.76
C PHE A 183 -1.37 6.82 10.86
N PRO A 184 -1.89 6.50 12.06
CA PRO A 184 -1.86 7.44 13.18
C PRO A 184 -0.43 7.96 13.46
N GLY A 185 -0.26 9.28 13.41
CA GLY A 185 1.03 9.94 13.60
C GLY A 185 1.80 10.23 12.32
N ASP A 186 1.34 9.78 11.15
CA ASP A 186 1.95 10.18 9.87
C ASP A 186 1.78 11.69 9.67
N ALA A 187 2.90 12.36 9.41
CA ALA A 187 2.94 13.78 9.12
C ALA A 187 2.52 14.06 7.68
N VAL A 188 1.78 15.14 7.49
CA VAL A 188 1.34 15.61 6.18
C VAL A 188 1.44 17.12 6.06
N ALA A 189 1.57 17.59 4.83
CA ALA A 189 1.36 18.96 4.40
C ALA A 189 0.08 19.03 3.56
N ALA A 190 -0.97 19.67 4.06
CA ALA A 190 -2.20 19.94 3.31
C ALA A 190 -1.99 21.12 2.36
N LEU A 191 -2.15 20.87 1.06
CA LEU A 191 -1.85 21.81 -0.03
C LEU A 191 -3.12 22.38 -0.67
N HIS A 192 -4.22 21.62 -0.66
CA HIS A 192 -5.49 22.05 -1.23
C HIS A 192 -6.68 21.38 -0.53
N ALA A 193 -7.88 21.91 -0.71
CA ALA A 193 -9.12 21.35 -0.18
C ALA A 193 -10.14 21.13 -1.32
N SER A 194 -10.87 20.03 -1.25
CA SER A 194 -11.92 19.68 -2.21
C SER A 194 -13.05 20.70 -2.23
N ALA A 195 -13.91 20.63 -3.26
CA ALA A 195 -15.05 21.52 -3.48
C ALA A 195 -15.87 21.75 -2.19
N ASP A 196 -16.16 20.67 -1.48
CA ASP A 196 -16.93 20.61 -0.23
C ASP A 196 -16.11 20.77 1.05
N GLY A 197 -14.77 20.78 0.97
CA GLY A 197 -13.88 20.87 2.12
C GLY A 197 -13.72 19.56 2.91
N GLU A 198 -14.40 18.48 2.52
CA GLU A 198 -14.37 17.18 3.21
C GLU A 198 -13.07 16.40 2.97
N TRP A 199 -12.30 16.81 1.98
CA TRP A 199 -11.03 16.20 1.61
C TRP A 199 -9.91 17.24 1.48
N LEU A 200 -8.71 16.83 1.86
CA LEU A 200 -7.49 17.59 1.70
C LEU A 200 -6.60 16.87 0.69
N PHE A 201 -6.09 17.59 -0.30
CA PHE A 201 -4.95 17.09 -1.06
C PHE A 201 -3.70 17.30 -0.21
N VAL A 202 -3.11 16.20 0.24
CA VAL A 202 -2.00 16.19 1.17
C VAL A 202 -0.74 15.62 0.53
N ALA A 203 0.42 16.16 0.91
CA ALA A 203 1.71 15.53 0.70
C ALA A 203 2.17 14.87 2.00
N SER A 204 2.68 13.64 1.91
CA SER A 204 3.44 12.94 2.94
C SER A 204 4.86 12.69 2.43
N ASP A 205 5.76 12.21 3.29
CA ASP A 205 7.14 11.92 2.87
C ASP A 205 7.25 10.88 1.74
N ARG A 206 6.19 10.12 1.46
CA ARG A 206 6.22 8.98 0.54
C ARG A 206 5.18 9.03 -0.57
N TYR A 207 4.22 9.94 -0.49
CA TYR A 207 3.10 9.98 -1.42
C TYR A 207 2.25 11.23 -1.27
N SER A 208 1.58 11.63 -2.35
CA SER A 208 0.62 12.76 -2.35
C SER A 208 -0.71 12.37 -2.96
N ALA A 209 -1.79 12.61 -2.22
CA ALA A 209 -3.13 12.20 -2.61
C ALA A 209 -4.22 12.86 -1.75
N TRP A 210 -5.48 12.52 -2.01
CA TRP A 210 -6.61 13.02 -1.25
C TRP A 210 -6.83 12.20 0.02
N ALA A 211 -6.87 12.87 1.17
CA ALA A 211 -7.20 12.30 2.48
C ALA A 211 -8.45 12.98 3.04
N ARG A 212 -9.23 12.26 3.86
CA ARG A 212 -10.38 12.85 4.56
C ARG A 212 -9.90 13.95 5.53
N ALA A 213 -10.49 15.13 5.44
CA ALA A 213 -10.15 16.24 6.32
C ALA A 213 -10.43 15.92 7.80
N ALA A 214 -11.47 15.13 8.07
CA ALA A 214 -11.81 14.63 9.41
C ALA A 214 -10.72 13.78 10.07
N ASP A 215 -9.80 13.24 9.28
CA ASP A 215 -8.78 12.29 9.72
C ASP A 215 -7.41 12.94 9.93
N ILE A 216 -7.30 14.24 9.61
CA ILE A 216 -6.07 15.02 9.75
C ILE A 216 -6.28 16.09 10.83
N ALA A 217 -5.45 16.07 11.87
CA ALA A 217 -5.36 17.16 12.84
C ALA A 217 -4.28 18.14 12.37
N LEU A 218 -4.69 19.34 11.96
CA LEU A 218 -3.76 20.41 11.59
C LEU A 218 -3.09 20.99 12.84
N GLY A 219 -1.86 21.46 12.70
CA GLY A 219 -1.09 22.03 13.80
C GLY A 219 0.11 22.84 13.31
N THR A 220 0.88 23.39 14.25
CA THR A 220 2.11 24.10 13.90
C THR A 220 3.14 23.13 13.33
N ARG A 221 4.03 23.67 12.49
CA ARG A 221 5.17 22.92 11.91
C ARG A 221 5.97 22.21 13.02
N GLU A 222 6.24 22.89 14.13
CA GLU A 222 7.02 22.36 15.26
C GLU A 222 6.27 21.24 15.98
N ALA A 223 4.96 21.36 16.16
CA ALA A 223 4.16 20.34 16.83
C ALA A 223 4.07 19.05 15.99
N VAL A 224 3.83 19.19 14.68
CA VAL A 224 3.69 18.08 13.74
C VAL A 224 5.01 17.33 13.58
N PHE A 225 6.09 18.00 13.18
CA PHE A 225 7.38 17.33 12.96
C PHE A 225 8.08 16.97 14.26
N GLY A 226 7.79 17.68 15.35
CA GLY A 226 8.25 17.33 16.68
C GLY A 226 7.63 16.02 17.19
N TYR A 227 6.39 15.68 16.82
CA TYR A 227 5.71 14.46 17.30
C TYR A 227 6.51 13.20 16.98
N GLY A 228 6.86 12.99 15.70
CA GLY A 228 7.59 11.81 15.23
C GLY A 228 9.03 11.72 15.74
N ARG A 229 9.61 12.83 16.23
CA ARG A 229 10.99 12.90 16.75
C ARG A 229 11.10 12.77 18.27
N ARG A 230 9.97 12.73 18.99
CA ARG A 230 9.98 12.61 20.46
C ARG A 230 10.53 11.26 20.90
N GLU A 231 11.37 11.31 21.93
CA GLU A 231 11.91 10.15 22.64
C GLU A 231 11.51 10.21 24.13
N PRO A 232 11.37 9.06 24.81
CA PRO A 232 11.41 7.71 24.22
C PRO A 232 10.16 7.43 23.37
N ALA A 233 10.25 6.45 22.46
CA ALA A 233 9.11 6.01 21.66
C ALA A 233 8.93 4.48 21.67
N LEU A 234 7.75 4.05 21.23
CA LEU A 234 7.42 2.66 20.96
C LEU A 234 7.11 2.50 19.48
N VAL A 235 7.46 1.35 18.91
CA VAL A 235 7.11 0.96 17.54
C VAL A 235 6.28 -0.32 17.62
N VAL A 236 5.17 -0.35 16.88
CA VAL A 236 4.34 -1.55 16.77
C VAL A 236 5.06 -2.58 15.88
N THR A 237 5.40 -3.74 16.44
CA THR A 237 6.09 -4.82 15.70
C THR A 237 5.18 -6.01 15.34
N GLY A 238 4.01 -6.11 15.98
CA GLY A 238 2.97 -7.07 15.59
C GLY A 238 2.11 -6.52 14.45
N ALA A 239 1.26 -7.37 13.85
CA ALA A 239 0.38 -6.97 12.74
C ALA A 239 -0.50 -5.76 13.09
N THR A 240 -1.08 -5.76 14.29
CA THR A 240 -1.80 -4.61 14.86
C THR A 240 -1.62 -4.55 16.38
N ALA A 241 -1.69 -3.34 16.92
CA ALA A 241 -1.92 -3.05 18.33
C ALA A 241 -3.15 -2.14 18.46
N ARG A 242 -3.73 -2.03 19.66
CA ARG A 242 -4.83 -1.10 19.94
C ARG A 242 -4.58 -0.32 21.22
N THR A 243 -4.99 0.93 21.24
CA THR A 243 -5.11 1.66 22.51
C THR A 243 -6.18 1.02 23.39
N VAL A 244 -6.13 1.30 24.68
CA VAL A 244 -7.16 0.82 25.62
C VAL A 244 -8.51 1.49 25.33
N PHE A 245 -9.60 0.85 25.77
CA PHE A 245 -10.92 1.47 25.72
C PHE A 245 -10.95 2.76 26.55
N ASN A 246 -11.45 3.84 25.98
CA ASN A 246 -11.50 5.16 26.61
C ASN A 246 -12.85 5.86 26.35
N PRO A 247 -13.79 5.82 27.31
CA PRO A 247 -15.10 6.47 27.14
C PRO A 247 -15.03 7.99 27.22
N GLN A 248 -13.99 8.56 27.86
CA GLN A 248 -13.81 10.01 27.98
C GLN A 248 -13.29 10.64 26.69
N ARG A 249 -12.56 9.85 25.89
CA ARG A 249 -12.04 10.24 24.57
C ARG A 249 -12.37 9.16 23.54
N PRO A 250 -13.60 9.12 23.01
CA PRO A 250 -14.02 8.08 22.05
C PRO A 250 -13.13 7.99 20.80
N ALA A 251 -12.61 9.11 20.31
CA ALA A 251 -11.69 9.16 19.17
C ALA A 251 -10.36 8.42 19.40
N LEU A 252 -9.96 8.21 20.67
CA LEU A 252 -8.75 7.51 21.07
C LEU A 252 -9.04 6.11 21.63
N SER A 253 -10.31 5.71 21.71
CA SER A 253 -10.73 4.44 22.28
C SER A 253 -10.52 3.30 21.29
N ALA A 254 -9.79 2.26 21.70
CA ALA A 254 -9.53 1.08 20.86
C ALA A 254 -8.96 1.43 19.46
N LEU A 255 -8.24 2.55 19.36
CA LEU A 255 -7.62 3.04 18.13
C LEU A 255 -6.61 2.02 17.65
N GLN A 256 -6.76 1.57 16.41
CA GLN A 256 -5.84 0.64 15.79
C GLN A 256 -4.52 1.34 15.42
N LEU A 257 -3.42 0.69 15.76
CA LEU A 257 -2.06 1.04 15.37
C LEU A 257 -1.50 -0.14 14.57
N ASP A 258 -1.22 0.06 13.29
CA ASP A 258 -0.68 -0.95 12.40
C ASP A 258 0.83 -1.15 12.64
N MET A 259 1.39 -2.26 12.16
CA MET A 259 2.84 -2.51 12.22
C MET A 259 3.65 -1.34 11.64
N GLY A 260 4.73 -0.96 12.31
CA GLY A 260 5.60 0.16 11.93
C GLY A 260 5.16 1.52 12.50
N VAL A 261 3.95 1.64 13.04
CA VAL A 261 3.52 2.88 13.69
C VAL A 261 4.39 3.18 14.91
N ARG A 262 4.98 4.37 14.92
CA ARG A 262 5.82 4.90 16.01
C ARG A 262 5.04 5.91 16.85
N VAL A 263 4.94 5.67 18.15
CA VAL A 263 4.25 6.56 19.09
C VAL A 263 5.16 7.04 20.22
N PRO A 264 5.15 8.34 20.59
CA PRO A 264 5.91 8.83 21.73
C PRO A 264 5.44 8.18 23.04
N ARG A 265 6.39 7.66 23.82
CA ARG A 265 6.15 7.06 25.14
C ARG A 265 6.25 8.11 26.23
N LEU A 266 5.30 8.07 27.16
CA LEU A 266 5.37 8.83 28.41
C LEU A 266 6.08 7.99 29.47
N ALA A 267 7.41 8.02 29.46
CA ALA A 267 8.23 7.17 30.33
C ALA A 267 8.02 7.40 31.83
N ASP A 268 7.86 8.67 32.22
CA ASP A 268 7.77 9.09 33.62
C ASP A 268 6.34 9.34 34.08
N TRP A 269 5.34 8.76 33.39
CA TRP A 269 3.96 8.88 33.82
C TRP A 269 3.75 8.12 35.13
N PRO A 270 3.27 8.76 36.21
CA PRO A 270 3.10 8.06 37.49
C PRO A 270 2.08 6.93 37.35
N ALA A 271 2.44 5.70 37.74
CA ALA A 271 1.57 4.53 37.62
C ALA A 271 0.22 4.69 38.34
N GLN A 272 0.20 5.49 39.41
CA GLN A 272 -0.99 5.79 40.21
C GLN A 272 -1.89 6.86 39.57
N ARG A 273 -1.40 7.58 38.56
CA ARG A 273 -2.13 8.65 37.88
C ARG A 273 -2.84 8.07 36.67
N ALA A 274 -4.16 8.28 36.61
CA ALA A 274 -4.95 7.86 35.47
C ALA A 274 -4.52 8.57 34.17
N VAL A 275 -4.47 7.85 33.06
CA VAL A 275 -4.34 8.39 31.70
C VAL A 275 -5.75 8.46 31.12
N ASP A 276 -6.25 9.67 30.85
CA ASP A 276 -7.62 9.91 30.39
C ASP A 276 -8.69 9.13 31.19
N GLY A 277 -8.60 9.20 32.51
CA GLY A 277 -9.55 8.56 33.42
C GLY A 277 -9.41 7.05 33.58
N GLN A 278 -8.44 6.42 32.90
CA GLN A 278 -8.14 4.99 33.03
C GLN A 278 -6.90 4.76 33.91
N SER A 279 -6.99 3.78 34.80
CA SER A 279 -5.86 3.38 35.66
C SER A 279 -4.73 2.74 34.84
N ALA A 280 -3.50 3.24 34.99
CA ALA A 280 -2.31 2.69 34.31
C ALA A 280 -1.75 1.40 34.97
N TRP A 281 -2.55 0.69 35.76
CA TRP A 281 -2.11 -0.34 36.73
C TRP A 281 -1.89 -1.74 36.14
N ARG A 282 -2.10 -1.96 34.85
CA ARG A 282 -1.85 -3.27 34.24
C ARG A 282 -0.39 -3.34 33.79
N GLU A 283 0.33 -4.37 34.26
CA GLU A 283 1.77 -4.62 34.08
C GLU A 283 2.28 -4.65 32.61
N ARG A 284 1.39 -4.51 31.62
CA ARG A 284 1.72 -4.50 30.18
C ARG A 284 1.22 -3.26 29.43
N GLU A 285 0.72 -2.24 30.13
CA GLU A 285 0.21 -1.01 29.52
C GLU A 285 1.26 0.10 29.59
N ALA A 286 1.54 0.73 28.45
CA ALA A 286 2.42 1.89 28.37
C ALA A 286 1.59 3.15 28.10
N ALA A 287 1.84 4.20 28.87
CA ALA A 287 1.30 5.52 28.56
C ALA A 287 2.00 6.08 27.32
N VAL A 288 1.21 6.49 26.32
CA VAL A 288 1.70 7.02 25.05
C VAL A 288 0.98 8.32 24.70
N ARG A 289 1.60 9.15 23.85
CA ARG A 289 0.93 10.29 23.25
C ARG A 289 0.36 9.88 21.89
N ILE A 290 -0.91 10.17 21.67
CA ILE A 290 -1.58 9.97 20.38
C ILE A 290 -2.07 11.32 19.88
N ALA A 291 -1.78 11.62 18.62
CA ALA A 291 -2.34 12.80 17.95
C ALA A 291 -3.86 12.66 17.81
N TYR A 292 -4.60 13.72 18.13
CA TYR A 292 -6.05 13.76 17.99
C TYR A 292 -6.48 15.14 17.50
N ARG A 293 -7.64 15.20 16.86
CA ARG A 293 -8.26 16.47 16.43
C ARG A 293 -9.11 17.02 17.57
N GLN A 294 -8.95 18.30 17.91
CA GLN A 294 -9.88 18.97 18.81
C GLN A 294 -11.18 19.27 18.05
N LEU A 295 -12.34 18.98 18.66
CA LEU A 295 -13.64 19.12 18.00
C LEU A 295 -14.00 20.59 17.69
N ASP A 296 -13.33 21.54 18.35
CA ASP A 296 -13.52 22.98 18.16
C ASP A 296 -12.72 23.54 16.96
N ASP A 297 -11.88 22.73 16.29
CA ASP A 297 -11.11 23.10 15.08
C ASP A 297 -11.92 22.87 13.78
N MET A 298 -13.21 23.19 13.77
CA MET A 298 -13.99 23.26 12.53
C MET A 298 -13.94 24.70 12.00
N PRO A 299 -13.58 24.93 10.72
CA PRO A 299 -13.74 26.26 10.11
C PRO A 299 -15.20 26.69 10.06
#